data_AF-A0A966TF29-F1
#
_entry.id   AF-A0A966TF29-F1
#
_cell.length_a   1.000
_cell.length_b   1.000
_cell.length_c   1.000
_cell.angle_alpha   90.00
_cell.angle_beta   90.00
_cell.angle_gamma   90.00
#
_symmetry.space_group_name_H-M   'P 1'
#
loop_
_entity.id
_entity.type
_entity.pdbx_description
1 polymer ?
#
loop_
_entity_poly.entity_id
_entity_poly.type
_entity_poly.pdbx_seq_one_letter_code
_entity_poly.pdbx_strand_id
1 'polypeptide(L)' 'MRDVIIGIQEDIERGLMTFQQIANKHRVPLEWVDIACGELMQQYQDQTNDNWYDEQYELNDY' A
#
# COMPACT_ATOMS: atom_id res chain seq x y z
N MET A 1 -1.32 -17.17 1.94
CA MET A 1 -0.18 -16.23 1.78
C MET A 1 -0.68 -14.82 1.52
N ARG A 2 -1.58 -14.62 0.53
CA ARG A 2 -2.27 -13.33 0.34
C ARG A 2 -2.98 -12.82 1.59
N ASP A 3 -3.60 -13.69 2.38
CA ASP A 3 -4.31 -13.29 3.61
C ASP A 3 -3.38 -12.66 4.66
N VAL A 4 -2.10 -13.08 4.68
CA VAL A 4 -1.10 -12.54 5.62
C VAL A 4 -0.62 -11.17 5.14
N ILE A 5 -0.40 -11.00 3.84
CA ILE A 5 0.00 -9.71 3.27
C ILE A 5 -1.10 -8.66 3.45
N ILE A 6 -2.37 -9.02 3.20
CA ILE A 6 -3.51 -8.11 3.43
C ILE A 6 -3.57 -7.68 4.90
N GLY A 7 -3.44 -8.62 5.84
CA GLY A 7 -3.46 -8.29 7.27
C GLY A 7 -2.27 -7.42 7.72
N ILE A 8 -1.10 -7.58 7.10
CA ILE A 8 0.07 -6.71 7.34
C ILE A 8 -0.19 -5.31 6.79
N GLN A 9 -0.74 -5.20 5.58
CA GLN A 9 -1.07 -3.92 4.94
C GLN A 9 -2.09 -3.14 5.77
N GLU A 10 -3.17 -3.77 6.24
CA GLU A 10 -4.15 -3.13 7.12
C GLU A 10 -3.55 -2.64 8.45
N ASP A 11 -2.63 -3.40 9.05
CA ASP A 11 -1.94 -3.00 10.29
C ASP A 11 -0.98 -1.83 10.05
N ILE A 12 -0.33 -1.76 8.88
CA ILE A 12 0.51 -0.64 8.45
C ILE A 12 -0.35 0.62 8.28
N GLU A 13 -1.47 0.52 7.54
CA GLU A 13 -2.38 1.64 7.29
C GLU A 13 -3.03 2.18 8.57
N ARG A 14 -3.29 1.30 9.54
CA ARG A 14 -3.77 1.72 10.87
C ARG A 14 -2.76 2.56 11.65
N GLY A 15 -1.45 2.38 11.41
CA GLY A 15 -0.39 3.15 12.09
C GLY A 15 -0.32 2.94 13.61
N LEU A 16 -0.96 1.90 14.14
CA LEU A 16 -1.05 1.64 15.58
C LEU A 16 0.13 0.82 16.14
N MET A 17 0.91 0.19 15.26
CA MET A 17 2.00 -0.72 15.61
C MET A 17 3.24 -0.43 14.76
N THR A 18 4.42 -0.71 15.30
CA THR A 18 5.66 -0.65 14.52
C THR A 18 5.78 -1.87 13.60
N PHE A 19 6.56 -1.78 12.53
CA PHE A 19 6.76 -2.89 11.59
C PHE A 19 7.24 -4.19 12.27
N GLN A 20 8.07 -4.07 13.32
CA GLN A 20 8.51 -5.22 14.10
C GLN A 20 7.39 -5.85 14.92
N GLN A 21 6.45 -5.06 15.45
CA GLN A 21 5.28 -5.58 16.16
C GLN A 21 4.31 -6.29 15.20
N ILE A 22 4.15 -5.76 13.99
CA ILE A 22 3.32 -6.36 12.93
C ILE A 22 3.94 -7.71 12.50
N ALA A 23 5.25 -7.74 12.25
CA ALA A 23 5.97 -8.98 11.91
C ALA A 23 5.78 -10.06 12.99
N ASN A 24 5.91 -9.68 14.27
CA ASN A 24 5.71 -10.58 15.40
C ASN A 24 4.26 -11.08 15.53
N LYS A 25 3.27 -10.21 15.30
CA LYS A 25 1.83 -10.55 15.34
C LYS A 25 1.48 -11.59 14.29
N HIS A 26 1.98 -11.41 13.07
CA HIS A 26 1.72 -12.30 11.93
C HIS A 26 2.69 -13.48 11.84
N ARG A 27 3.69 -13.56 12.74
CA ARG A 27 4.75 -14.57 12.76
C ARG A 27 5.51 -14.69 11.43
N VAL A 28 5.85 -13.54 10.85
CA VAL A 28 6.58 -13.43 9.58
C VAL A 28 7.92 -12.71 9.78
N PRO A 29 8.87 -12.89 8.85
CA PRO A 29 10.07 -12.06 8.80
C PRO A 29 9.72 -10.58 8.60
N LEU A 30 10.54 -9.69 9.16
CA LEU A 30 10.38 -8.23 8.98
C LEU A 30 10.40 -7.82 7.50
N GLU A 31 11.16 -8.54 6.69
CA GLU A 31 11.25 -8.34 5.23
C GLU A 31 9.88 -8.43 4.54
N TRP A 32 8.95 -9.26 5.03
CA TRP A 32 7.60 -9.34 4.46
C TRP A 32 6.77 -8.10 4.74
N VAL A 33 7.00 -7.45 5.89
CA VAL A 33 6.37 -6.18 6.24
C VAL A 33 6.91 -5.07 5.36
N ASP A 34 8.21 -5.10 5.06
CA ASP A 34 8.87 -4.15 4.16
C ASP A 34 8.35 -4.28 2.72
N ILE A 35 8.24 -5.52 2.21
CA ILE A 35 7.64 -5.81 0.90
C ILE A 35 6.18 -5.33 0.86
N ALA A 36 5.37 -5.66 1.86
CA ALA A 36 3.96 -5.26 1.92
C ALA A 36 3.78 -3.72 1.97
N CYS A 37 4.68 -3.02 2.66
CA CYS A 37 4.73 -1.56 2.70
C CYS A 37 5.08 -0.96 1.33
N GLY A 38 6.07 -1.53 0.65
CA GLY A 38 6.45 -1.13 -0.71
C GLY A 38 5.35 -1.37 -1.74
N GLU A 39 4.62 -2.48 -1.64
CA GLU A 39 3.45 -2.76 -2.47
C GLU A 39 2.31 -1.77 -2.21
N LEU A 40 2.05 -1.40 -0.94
CA LEU A 40 1.08 -0.37 -0.59
C LEU A 40 1.44 0.99 -1.21
N MET A 41 2.68 1.45 -1.06
CA MET A 41 3.13 2.72 -1.65
C MET A 41 2.96 2.75 -3.17
N GLN A 42 3.29 1.64 -3.85
CA GLN A 42 3.07 1.53 -5.30
C GLN A 42 1.59 1.60 -5.66
N GLN A 43 0.70 0.96 -4.90
CA GLN A 43 -0.75 1.09 -5.13
C GLN A 43 -1.25 2.53 -4.96
N TYR A 44 -0.77 3.27 -3.96
CA TYR A 44 -1.09 4.69 -3.80
C TYR A 44 -0.56 5.53 -4.97
N GLN A 45 0.61 5.19 -5.50
CA GLN A 45 1.24 5.89 -6.61
C GLN A 45 0.55 5.61 -7.95
N ASP A 46 0.16 4.36 -8.22
CA ASP A 46 -0.60 3.99 -9.42
C ASP A 46 -2.01 4.62 -9.39
N GLN A 47 -2.69 4.63 -8.23
CA GLN A 47 -4.00 5.30 -8.09
C GLN A 47 -3.94 6.81 -8.30
N THR A 48 -2.80 7.45 -8.01
CA THR A 48 -2.63 8.89 -8.26
C THR A 48 -2.21 9.19 -9.69
N ASN A 49 -1.59 8.25 -10.40
CA ASN A 49 -1.19 8.44 -11.79
C ASN A 49 -2.39 8.31 -12.75
N ASP A 50 -3.35 7.42 -12.46
CA ASP A 50 -4.55 7.25 -13.29
C ASP A 50 -5.48 8.49 -13.26
N ASN A 51 -5.53 9.24 -12.15
CA ASN A 51 -6.40 10.42 -12.05
C ASN A 51 -5.84 11.68 -12.73
N TRP A 52 -4.53 11.78 -12.98
CA TRP A 52 -3.93 13.01 -13.53
C TRP A 52 -3.89 13.06 -15.07
N TYR A 53 -4.00 11.91 -15.74
CA TYR A 53 -3.99 11.86 -17.21
C TYR A 53 -5.39 11.99 -17.85
N ASP A 54 -6.46 11.60 -17.14
CA ASP A 54 -7.83 11.71 -17.67
C ASP A 54 -8.38 13.15 -17.61
N GLU A 55 -7.98 13.96 -16.62
CA GLU A 55 -8.51 15.34 -16.45
C GLU A 55 -7.93 16.37 -17.45
N GLN A 56 -6.86 16.02 -18.18
CA GLN A 56 -6.24 16.91 -19.18
C GLN A 56 -6.83 16.74 -20.60
N TYR A 57 -7.56 15.66 -20.87
CA TYR A 57 -8.19 15.43 -22.18
C TYR A 57 -9.61 16.00 -22.27
N GLU A 58 -10.31 16.20 -21.15
CA GLU A 58 -11.66 16.79 -21.15
C GLU A 58 -11.69 18.33 -21.19
N LEU A 59 -10.54 19.00 -21.02
CA LEU A 59 -10.46 20.47 -20.88
C LEU A 59 -10.06 21.22 -22.16
N ASN A 60 -9.80 20.53 -23.27
CA ASN A 60 -9.35 21.14 -24.53
C ASN A 60 -10.39 21.11 -25.67
N ASP A 61 -11.67 20.83 -25.37
CA ASP A 61 -12.73 20.70 -26.39
C ASP A 61 -13.80 21.82 -26.33
N TYR A 62 -13.40 23.07 -26.04
CA TYR A 62 -14.27 24.27 -26.13
C TYR A 62 -13.62 25.45 -26.84
#